data_AF-A0A970U8T5-F1
#
_entry.id   AF-A0A970U8T5-F1
#
_cell.length_a   1.000
_cell.length_b   1.000
_cell.length_c   1.000
_cell.angle_alpha   90.00
_cell.angle_beta   90.00
_cell.angle_gamma   90.00
#
_symmetry.space_group_name_H-M   'P 1'
#
loop_
_entity.id
_entity.type
_entity.pdbx_description
1 polymer ?
#
loop_
_entity_poly.entity_id
_entity_poly.type
_entity_poly.pdbx_seq_one_letter_code
_entity_poly.pdbx_strand_id
1 'polypeptide(L)'
;MPTLFITAFIDIKLADVIDVLLVAYLLYVLHSLLKGTAAINIFLGIVAVFLIWRLVSALRMEMFSAILGAFISVGFIALIVVFQPEIRQFLLMLGTPRFMNKERSRWFAKLNLSKPTHLDVDSIVTACRKMSVSKTGALIILAKDNELRQYVETGQVLEAQISDELLMSIFFKNSPLHDGAVIIINNKIKSARSILPVSSSKNVSVGLGLR
;
A
#
# COMPACT_ATOMS: atom_id res chain seq x y z
N MET A 1 -45.22 37.63 23.52
CA MET A 1 -44.01 38.05 22.77
C MET A 1 -42.83 38.02 23.73
N PRO A 2 -42.12 36.88 23.80
CA PRO A 2 -40.77 36.83 23.23
C PRO A 2 -40.42 35.43 22.70
N THR A 3 -40.35 35.26 21.38
CA THR A 3 -39.82 34.04 20.74
C THR A 3 -38.81 34.36 19.63
N LEU A 4 -38.29 35.59 19.59
CA LEU A 4 -37.48 36.10 18.47
C LEU A 4 -35.98 36.29 18.78
N PHE A 5 -35.49 35.91 19.97
CA PHE A 5 -34.09 36.16 20.35
C PHE A 5 -33.14 34.96 20.19
N ILE A 6 -33.63 33.75 19.89
CA ILE A 6 -32.78 32.54 19.84
C ILE A 6 -32.29 32.22 18.41
N THR A 7 -32.97 32.69 17.36
CA THR A 7 -32.61 32.36 15.96
C THR A 7 -31.52 33.28 15.36
N ALA A 8 -30.92 34.18 16.14
CA ALA A 8 -30.04 35.23 15.61
C ALA A 8 -28.54 34.92 15.64
N PHE A 9 -28.10 33.70 16.01
CA PHE A 9 -26.65 33.44 16.20
C PHE A 9 -26.02 32.35 15.34
N ILE A 10 -26.78 31.48 14.66
CA ILE A 10 -26.21 30.48 13.74
C ILE A 10 -27.17 30.21 12.58
N ASP A 11 -26.99 30.92 11.47
CA ASP A 11 -27.61 30.56 10.18
C ASP A 11 -26.84 29.40 9.56
N ILE A 12 -27.19 28.16 9.94
CA ILE A 12 -26.57 26.96 9.37
C ILE A 12 -27.00 26.85 7.91
N LYS A 13 -26.06 27.08 6.98
CA LYS A 13 -26.28 26.85 5.55
C LYS A 13 -26.10 25.37 5.25
N LEU A 14 -26.78 24.88 4.21
CA LEU A 14 -26.56 23.51 3.70
C LEU A 14 -25.07 23.27 3.37
N ALA A 15 -24.36 24.32 2.92
CA ALA A 15 -22.93 24.29 2.68
C ALA A 15 -22.12 23.96 3.95
N ASP A 16 -22.49 24.51 5.10
CA ASP A 16 -21.80 24.27 6.38
C ASP A 16 -21.99 22.81 6.83
N VAL A 17 -23.17 22.23 6.59
CA VAL A 17 -23.46 20.81 6.86
C VAL A 17 -22.62 19.89 5.97
N ILE A 18 -22.54 20.20 4.67
CA ILE A 18 -21.72 19.44 3.73
C ILE A 18 -20.24 19.55 4.08
N ASP A 19 -19.77 20.75 4.44
CA ASP A 19 -18.37 20.99 4.82
C ASP A 19 -17.99 20.20 6.08
N VAL A 20 -18.79 20.27 7.14
CA VAL A 20 -18.55 19.50 8.37
C VAL A 20 -18.56 17.99 8.11
N LEU A 21 -19.49 17.48 7.29
CA LEU A 21 -19.53 16.06 6.92
C LEU A 21 -18.29 15.65 6.12
N LEU A 22 -17.84 16.49 5.18
CA LEU A 22 -16.66 16.23 4.36
C LEU A 22 -15.39 16.23 5.23
N VAL A 23 -15.24 17.21 6.11
CA VAL A 23 -14.13 17.29 7.07
C VAL A 23 -14.14 16.09 8.01
N ALA A 24 -15.31 15.72 8.56
CA ALA A 24 -15.44 14.55 9.43
C ALA A 24 -15.06 13.25 8.71
N TYR A 25 -15.50 13.08 7.46
CA TYR A 25 -15.10 11.94 6.64
C TYR A 25 -13.59 11.92 6.35
N LEU A 26 -13.01 13.08 5.99
CA LEU A 26 -11.58 13.22 5.76
C LEU A 26 -10.77 12.84 7.00
N LEU A 27 -11.17 13.33 8.18
CA LEU A 27 -10.54 13.00 9.46
C LEU A 27 -10.67 11.51 9.80
N TYR A 28 -11.83 10.90 9.53
CA TYR A 28 -12.03 9.46 9.72
C TYR A 28 -11.08 8.63 8.84
N VAL A 29 -10.97 8.97 7.55
CA VAL A 29 -10.05 8.30 6.62
C VAL A 29 -8.60 8.50 7.06
N LEU A 30 -8.22 9.74 7.41
CA LEU A 30 -6.87 10.05 7.90
C LEU A 30 -6.53 9.25 9.16
N HIS A 31 -7.44 9.18 10.13
CA HIS A 31 -7.26 8.35 11.32
C HIS A 31 -7.11 6.86 10.96
N SER A 32 -7.95 6.34 10.06
CA SER A 32 -7.86 4.93 9.62
C SER A 32 -6.55 4.60 8.92
N LEU A 33 -5.95 5.56 8.21
CA LEU A 33 -4.67 5.38 7.51
C LEU A 33 -3.47 5.41 8.47
N LEU A 34 -3.54 6.22 9.53
CA LEU A 34 -2.44 6.40 10.47
C LEU A 34 -2.46 5.38 11.62
N LYS A 35 -3.63 4.82 11.95
CA LYS A 35 -3.81 3.91 13.08
C LYS A 35 -2.93 2.66 12.97
N GLY A 36 -2.15 2.38 14.01
CA GLY A 36 -1.26 1.21 14.08
C GLY A 36 0.11 1.40 13.44
N THR A 37 0.41 2.58 12.90
CA THR A 37 1.72 2.93 12.34
C THR A 37 2.47 3.89 13.27
N ALA A 38 3.79 3.99 13.11
CA ALA A 38 4.58 5.01 13.82
C ALA A 38 4.17 6.45 13.46
N ALA A 39 3.46 6.65 12.34
CA ALA A 39 3.02 7.96 11.89
C ALA A 39 2.03 8.64 12.84
N ILE A 40 1.25 7.88 13.64
CA ILE A 40 0.34 8.48 14.63
C ILE A 40 1.10 9.24 15.72
N ASN A 41 2.23 8.70 16.18
CA ASN A 41 3.06 9.32 17.21
C ASN A 41 3.76 10.58 16.67
N ILE A 42 4.24 10.52 15.42
CA ILE A 42 4.84 11.67 14.73
C ILE A 42 3.81 12.78 14.56
N PHE A 43 2.60 12.44 14.09
CA PHE A 43 1.51 13.41 13.92
C PHE A 43 1.12 14.09 15.23
N LEU A 44 0.92 13.31 16.31
CA LEU A 44 0.64 13.84 17.63
C LEU A 44 1.76 14.76 18.14
N GLY A 45 3.03 14.41 17.88
CA GLY A 45 4.18 15.25 18.20
C GLY A 45 4.16 16.60 17.47
N ILE A 46 3.90 16.60 16.16
CA ILE A 46 3.79 17.83 15.35
C ILE A 46 2.64 18.71 15.87
N VAL A 47 1.47 18.12 16.12
CA VAL A 47 0.31 18.84 16.67
C VAL A 47 0.62 19.42 18.05
N ALA A 48 1.28 18.66 18.93
CA ALA A 48 1.66 19.14 20.26
C ALA A 48 2.63 20.33 20.19
N VAL A 49 3.66 20.26 19.33
CA VAL A 49 4.60 21.39 19.12
C VAL A 49 3.86 22.62 18.58
N PHE A 50 2.95 22.44 17.64
CA PHE A 50 2.13 23.53 17.11
C PHE A 50 1.22 24.16 18.19
N LEU A 51 0.59 23.34 19.04
CA LEU A 51 -0.22 23.83 20.15
C LEU A 51 0.60 24.57 21.19
N ILE A 52 1.80 24.09 21.53
CA ILE A 52 2.73 24.78 22.43
C ILE A 52 3.12 26.13 21.84
N TRP A 53 3.51 26.17 20.56
CA TRP A 53 3.80 27.44 19.89
C TRP A 53 2.61 28.39 19.97
N ARG A 54 1.41 27.91 19.65
CA ARG A 54 0.18 28.72 19.70
C ARG A 54 -0.11 29.25 21.12
N LEU A 55 0.09 28.43 22.15
CA LEU A 55 -0.07 28.81 23.55
C LEU A 55 0.94 29.89 23.95
N VAL A 56 2.21 29.70 23.61
CA VAL A 56 3.31 30.63 23.90
C VAL A 56 3.10 31.97 23.17
N SER A 57 2.66 31.93 21.91
CA SER A 57 2.28 33.14 21.17
C SER A 57 1.08 33.84 21.79
N ALA A 58 0.08 33.10 22.27
CA ALA A 58 -1.08 33.67 22.96
C ALA A 58 -0.71 34.36 24.28
N LEU A 59 0.29 33.82 24.99
CA LEU A 59 0.88 34.40 26.20
C LEU A 59 1.84 35.58 25.93
N ARG A 60 2.02 35.97 24.65
CA ARG A 60 2.92 37.06 24.21
C ARG A 60 4.40 36.84 24.59
N MET A 61 4.86 35.59 24.67
CA MET A 61 6.27 35.27 24.92
C MET A 61 7.06 35.35 23.61
N GLU A 62 7.51 36.56 23.24
CA GLU A 62 8.08 36.84 21.92
C GLU A 62 9.30 35.99 21.57
N MET A 63 10.29 35.88 22.48
CA MET A 63 11.51 35.12 22.21
C MET A 63 11.22 33.62 21.98
N PHE A 64 10.41 33.02 22.84
CA PHE A 64 10.10 31.58 22.75
C PHE A 64 9.20 31.27 21.55
N SER A 65 8.24 32.16 21.26
CA SER A 65 7.41 32.10 20.04
C SER A 65 8.26 32.23 18.78
N ALA A 66 9.29 33.08 18.77
CA ALA A 66 10.20 33.24 17.64
C ALA A 66 11.07 32.00 17.41
N ILE A 67 11.65 31.43 18.47
CA ILE A 67 12.47 30.20 18.39
C ILE A 67 11.61 29.02 17.90
N LEU A 68 10.45 28.80 18.52
CA LEU A 68 9.54 27.72 18.11
C LEU A 68 9.00 27.94 16.68
N GLY A 69 8.70 29.18 16.30
CA GLY A 69 8.29 29.52 14.94
C GLY A 69 9.37 29.21 13.90
N ALA A 70 10.63 29.57 14.19
CA ALA A 70 11.77 29.23 13.33
C ALA A 70 11.97 27.71 13.23
N PHE A 71 11.86 26.99 14.36
CA PHE A 71 11.93 25.53 14.39
C PHE A 71 10.82 24.88 13.56
N ILE A 72 9.57 25.36 13.66
CA ILE A 72 8.45 24.87 12.85
C ILE A 72 8.70 25.15 11.36
N SER A 73 9.20 26.33 11.01
CA SER A 73 9.47 26.70 9.61
C SER A 73 10.52 25.79 8.97
N VAL A 74 11.67 25.58 9.63
CA VAL A 74 12.72 24.68 9.13
C VAL A 74 12.27 23.22 9.22
N GLY A 75 11.56 22.87 10.29
CA GLY A 75 10.98 21.54 10.50
C GLY A 75 10.00 21.14 9.41
N PHE A 76 9.19 22.08 8.88
CA PHE A 76 8.28 21.81 7.77
C PHE A 76 9.03 21.46 6.48
N ILE A 77 10.12 22.18 6.17
CA ILE A 77 10.97 21.87 5.02
C ILE A 77 11.63 20.49 5.21
N ALA A 78 12.19 20.24 6.40
CA ALA A 78 12.81 18.94 6.72
C ALA A 78 11.79 17.79 6.59
N LEU A 79 10.55 18.01 7.06
CA LEU A 79 9.45 17.06 6.93
C LEU A 79 9.19 16.74 5.45
N ILE A 80 9.04 17.74 4.58
CA ILE A 80 8.82 17.52 3.14
C ILE A 80 9.96 16.72 2.51
N VAL A 81 11.21 17.04 2.84
CA VAL A 81 12.39 16.33 2.30
C VAL A 81 12.41 14.87 2.77
N VAL A 82 12.12 14.61 4.04
CA VAL A 82 12.06 13.25 4.60
C VAL A 82 10.92 12.45 3.98
N PHE A 83 9.74 13.05 3.82
CA PHE A 83 8.55 12.42 3.24
C PHE A 83 8.50 12.49 1.70
N GLN A 84 9.57 12.97 1.05
CA GLN A 84 9.64 13.11 -0.40
C GLN A 84 9.43 11.76 -1.13
N PRO A 85 10.03 10.63 -0.72
CA PRO A 85 9.82 9.33 -1.36
C PRO A 85 8.36 8.85 -1.30
N GLU A 86 7.69 9.04 -0.18
CA GLU A 86 6.30 8.65 0.05
C GLU A 86 5.35 9.47 -0.83
N ILE A 87 5.54 10.80 -0.88
CA ILE A 87 4.77 11.69 -1.76
C ILE A 87 4.92 11.26 -3.22
N ARG A 88 6.15 10.95 -3.65
CA ARG A 88 6.42 10.45 -5.00
C ARG A 88 5.66 9.14 -5.27
N GLN A 89 5.75 8.18 -4.37
CA GLN A 89 5.10 6.88 -4.53
C GLN A 89 3.56 7.01 -4.57
N PHE A 90 3.01 7.89 -3.73
CA PHE A 90 1.58 8.19 -3.72
C PHE A 90 1.12 8.82 -5.05
N LEU A 91 1.85 9.80 -5.59
CA LEU A 91 1.53 10.42 -6.88
C LEU A 91 1.63 9.42 -8.04
N LEU A 92 2.63 8.54 -8.04
CA LEU A 92 2.75 7.46 -9.02
C LEU A 92 1.57 6.49 -8.93
N MET A 93 1.11 6.20 -7.71
CA MET A 93 -0.06 5.36 -7.48
C MET A 93 -1.35 6.01 -8.03
N LEU A 94 -1.55 7.30 -7.81
CA LEU A 94 -2.68 8.06 -8.36
C LEU A 94 -2.64 8.17 -9.89
N GLY A 95 -1.44 8.37 -10.45
CA GLY A 95 -1.23 8.48 -11.91
C GLY A 95 -1.29 7.14 -12.65
N THR A 96 -1.26 6.01 -11.93
CA THR A 96 -1.38 4.70 -12.56
C THR A 96 -2.85 4.44 -12.94
N PRO A 97 -3.20 4.21 -14.22
CA PRO A 97 -4.59 4.12 -14.70
C PRO A 97 -5.42 2.99 -14.08
N ARG A 98 -4.83 2.09 -13.28
CA ARG A 98 -5.53 1.02 -12.57
C ARG A 98 -6.35 1.49 -11.36
N PHE A 99 -6.03 2.62 -10.72
CA PHE A 99 -6.89 3.14 -9.63
C PHE A 99 -8.24 3.62 -10.18
N MET A 100 -8.22 4.32 -11.32
CA MET A 100 -9.42 4.76 -12.02
C MET A 100 -10.16 3.60 -12.71
N ASN A 101 -9.41 2.59 -13.20
CA ASN A 101 -10.00 1.37 -13.74
C ASN A 101 -10.46 0.34 -12.71
N LYS A 102 -10.15 0.42 -11.39
CA LYS A 102 -10.69 -0.57 -10.42
C LYS A 102 -12.17 -0.29 -10.07
N GLU A 103 -12.58 0.97 -10.11
CA GLU A 103 -14.00 1.37 -10.06
C GLU A 103 -14.66 1.11 -11.42
N ARG A 104 -14.10 1.62 -12.53
CA ARG A 104 -14.68 1.43 -13.87
C ARG A 104 -14.70 -0.03 -14.32
N SER A 105 -13.69 -0.84 -14.00
CA SER A 105 -13.68 -2.29 -14.28
C SER A 105 -14.69 -3.05 -13.44
N ARG A 106 -15.00 -2.65 -12.19
CA ARG A 106 -16.11 -3.30 -11.45
C ARG A 106 -17.47 -3.00 -12.06
N TRP A 107 -17.66 -1.81 -12.62
CA TRP A 107 -18.87 -1.43 -13.36
C TRP A 107 -18.92 -2.06 -14.77
N PHE A 108 -17.81 -2.10 -15.51
CA PHE A 108 -17.73 -2.69 -16.86
C PHE A 108 -17.56 -4.23 -16.88
N ALA A 109 -16.98 -4.85 -15.85
CA ALA A 109 -16.94 -6.31 -15.67
C ALA A 109 -18.27 -6.87 -15.15
N LYS A 110 -19.21 -6.01 -14.72
CA LYS A 110 -20.62 -6.40 -14.56
C LYS A 110 -21.37 -6.47 -15.89
N LEU A 111 -20.87 -5.78 -16.93
CA LEU A 111 -21.43 -5.79 -18.28
C LEU A 111 -20.72 -6.78 -19.23
N ASN A 112 -19.44 -7.03 -19.01
CA ASN A 112 -18.72 -8.11 -19.68
C ASN A 112 -18.73 -9.34 -18.78
N LEU A 113 -19.41 -10.41 -19.22
CA LEU A 113 -19.24 -11.78 -18.75
C LEU A 113 -17.79 -12.26 -19.00
N SER A 114 -16.81 -11.62 -18.40
CA SER A 114 -15.48 -12.20 -18.24
C SER A 114 -15.63 -13.29 -17.19
N LYS A 115 -15.85 -14.51 -17.68
CA LYS A 115 -15.79 -15.73 -16.87
C LYS A 115 -14.60 -15.60 -15.91
N PRO A 116 -14.74 -15.95 -14.62
CA PRO A 116 -13.58 -16.01 -13.74
C PRO A 116 -12.54 -16.88 -14.45
N THR A 117 -11.38 -16.30 -14.78
CA THR A 117 -10.28 -17.07 -15.34
C THR A 117 -9.88 -18.04 -14.24
N HIS A 118 -10.36 -19.27 -14.32
CA HIS A 118 -10.00 -20.31 -13.39
C HIS A 118 -8.48 -20.47 -13.45
N LEU A 119 -7.83 -20.38 -12.29
CA LEU A 119 -6.42 -20.69 -12.19
C LEU A 119 -6.23 -22.14 -12.65
N ASP A 120 -5.27 -22.37 -13.53
CA ASP A 120 -4.89 -23.71 -13.96
C ASP A 120 -4.12 -24.41 -12.83
N VAL A 121 -4.88 -24.93 -11.88
CA VAL A 121 -4.36 -25.62 -10.70
C VAL A 121 -3.74 -26.95 -11.10
N ASP A 122 -4.25 -27.61 -12.14
CA ASP A 122 -3.82 -28.95 -12.54
C ASP A 122 -2.37 -28.94 -13.04
N SER A 123 -2.00 -27.97 -13.89
CA SER A 123 -0.61 -27.80 -14.31
C SER A 123 0.33 -27.47 -13.15
N ILE A 124 -0.10 -26.62 -12.20
CA ILE A 124 0.72 -26.26 -11.03
C ILE A 124 0.96 -27.49 -10.14
N VAL A 125 -0.11 -28.22 -9.80
CA VAL A 125 -0.04 -29.43 -8.96
C VAL A 125 0.81 -30.50 -9.62
N THR A 126 0.66 -30.69 -10.94
CA THR A 126 1.45 -31.65 -11.71
C THR A 126 2.94 -31.29 -11.68
N ALA A 127 3.29 -30.02 -11.89
CA ALA A 127 4.67 -29.55 -11.77
C ALA A 127 5.23 -29.78 -10.36
N CYS A 128 4.47 -29.40 -9.32
CA CYS A 128 4.88 -29.60 -7.92
C CYS A 128 5.10 -31.07 -7.59
N ARG A 129 4.25 -31.98 -8.07
CA ARG A 129 4.42 -33.43 -7.88
C ARG A 129 5.70 -33.93 -8.54
N LYS A 130 5.95 -33.55 -9.80
CA LYS A 130 7.18 -33.93 -10.53
C LYS A 130 8.43 -33.39 -9.83
N MET A 131 8.41 -32.13 -9.40
CA MET A 131 9.52 -31.49 -8.66
C MET A 131 9.76 -32.12 -7.28
N SER A 132 8.71 -32.56 -6.59
CA SER A 132 8.82 -33.28 -5.33
C SER A 132 9.56 -34.62 -5.51
N VAL A 133 9.22 -35.38 -6.55
CA VAL A 133 9.91 -36.64 -6.89
C VAL A 133 11.39 -36.41 -7.21
N SER A 134 11.71 -35.37 -7.98
CA SER A 134 13.10 -35.02 -8.31
C SER A 134 13.84 -34.26 -7.19
N LYS A 135 13.18 -34.00 -6.05
CA LYS A 135 13.70 -33.17 -4.95
C LYS A 135 14.20 -31.79 -5.42
N THR A 136 13.47 -31.19 -6.36
CA THR A 136 13.71 -29.84 -6.87
C THR A 136 12.94 -28.84 -6.01
N GLY A 137 13.64 -27.88 -5.41
CA GLY A 137 13.00 -26.80 -4.65
C GLY A 137 12.31 -25.80 -5.58
N ALA A 138 11.09 -25.40 -5.23
CA ALA A 138 10.29 -24.44 -5.99
C ALA A 138 9.59 -23.46 -5.04
N LEU A 139 9.48 -22.21 -5.47
CA LEU A 139 8.77 -21.15 -4.73
C LEU A 139 7.80 -20.44 -5.66
N ILE A 140 6.51 -20.73 -5.51
CA ILE A 140 5.44 -20.26 -6.40
C ILE A 140 4.47 -19.40 -5.59
N ILE A 141 4.26 -18.15 -6.00
CA ILE A 141 3.29 -17.23 -5.42
C ILE A 141 2.07 -17.14 -6.31
N LEU A 142 0.92 -17.37 -5.71
CA LEU A 142 -0.38 -17.23 -6.36
C LEU A 142 -1.05 -15.95 -5.83
N ALA A 143 -1.14 -14.93 -6.67
CA ALA A 143 -1.78 -13.66 -6.33
C ALA A 143 -3.08 -13.47 -7.13
N LYS A 144 -4.13 -13.02 -6.43
CA LYS A 144 -5.41 -12.66 -7.07
C LYS A 144 -5.38 -11.25 -7.69
N ASP A 145 -4.64 -10.34 -7.07
CA ASP A 145 -4.54 -8.94 -7.48
C ASP A 145 -3.08 -8.54 -7.76
N ASN A 146 -2.91 -7.36 -8.35
CA ASN A 146 -1.61 -6.85 -8.79
C ASN A 146 -0.77 -6.19 -7.68
N GLU A 147 -1.01 -6.56 -6.42
CA GLU A 147 -0.32 -6.00 -5.24
C GLU A 147 1.17 -6.37 -5.21
N LEU A 148 1.57 -7.40 -5.96
CA LEU A 148 2.95 -7.88 -6.01
C LEU A 148 3.80 -7.23 -7.13
N ARG A 149 3.34 -6.14 -7.76
CA ARG A 149 4.05 -5.53 -8.90
C ARG A 149 5.51 -5.19 -8.59
N GLN A 150 5.75 -4.64 -7.40
CA GLN A 150 7.10 -4.32 -6.93
C GLN A 150 8.04 -5.54 -6.90
N TYR A 151 7.51 -6.74 -6.63
CA TYR A 151 8.28 -7.97 -6.62
C TYR A 151 8.42 -8.55 -8.03
N VAL A 152 7.39 -8.41 -8.88
CA VAL A 152 7.46 -8.79 -10.30
C VAL A 152 8.60 -8.06 -11.00
N GLU A 153 8.78 -6.77 -10.71
CA GLU A 153 9.82 -5.92 -11.31
C GLU A 153 11.25 -6.26 -10.83
N THR A 154 11.41 -7.01 -9.72
CA THR A 154 12.74 -7.50 -9.29
C THR A 154 13.22 -8.73 -10.06
N GLY A 155 12.30 -9.46 -10.70
CA GLY A 155 12.58 -10.69 -11.42
C GLY A 155 12.65 -10.50 -12.93
N GLN A 156 12.75 -11.61 -13.65
CA GLN A 156 12.61 -11.63 -15.11
C GLN A 156 11.11 -11.68 -15.46
N VAL A 157 10.61 -10.65 -16.14
CA VAL A 157 9.23 -10.62 -16.65
C VAL A 157 9.09 -11.61 -17.81
N LEU A 158 8.06 -12.47 -17.75
CA LEU A 158 7.80 -13.52 -18.74
C LEU A 158 6.45 -13.36 -19.45
N GLU A 159 5.40 -12.95 -18.72
CA GLU A 159 4.02 -12.87 -19.25
C GLU A 159 3.55 -14.15 -19.96
N ALA A 160 3.89 -15.31 -19.42
CA ALA A 160 3.66 -16.62 -20.03
C ALA A 160 2.37 -17.30 -19.52
N GLN A 161 1.82 -18.21 -20.32
CA GLN A 161 0.79 -19.14 -19.87
C GLN A 161 1.38 -20.17 -18.90
N ILE A 162 0.54 -20.69 -18.00
CA ILE A 162 0.96 -21.72 -17.06
C ILE A 162 1.03 -23.05 -17.82
N SER A 163 2.15 -23.75 -17.72
CA SER A 163 2.28 -25.17 -18.08
C SER A 163 3.22 -25.85 -17.09
N ASP A 164 3.07 -27.16 -16.91
CA ASP A 164 3.94 -27.90 -16.01
C ASP A 164 5.37 -28.01 -16.55
N GLU A 165 5.58 -28.10 -17.87
CA GLU A 165 6.92 -28.07 -18.46
C GLU A 165 7.62 -26.73 -18.22
N LEU A 166 6.90 -25.62 -18.35
CA LEU A 166 7.48 -24.30 -18.13
C LEU A 166 7.87 -24.10 -16.66
N LEU A 167 7.01 -24.50 -15.72
CA LEU A 167 7.33 -24.44 -14.30
C LEU A 167 8.55 -25.31 -13.95
N MET A 168 8.62 -26.54 -14.49
CA MET A 168 9.78 -27.40 -14.30
C MET A 168 11.05 -26.82 -14.92
N SER A 169 10.96 -26.20 -16.10
CA SER A 169 12.10 -25.56 -16.77
C SER A 169 12.62 -24.35 -15.98
N ILE A 170 11.71 -23.54 -15.43
CA ILE A 170 12.09 -22.40 -14.58
C ILE A 170 12.87 -22.89 -13.34
N PHE A 171 12.36 -23.90 -12.63
CA PHE A 171 12.99 -24.39 -11.39
C PHE A 171 14.09 -25.43 -11.61
N PHE A 172 14.47 -25.73 -12.85
CA PHE A 172 15.57 -26.64 -13.12
C PHE A 172 16.88 -26.09 -12.55
N LYS A 173 17.66 -26.90 -11.81
CA LYS A 173 18.85 -26.44 -11.04
C LYS A 173 19.88 -25.64 -11.84
N ASN A 174 19.98 -25.86 -13.14
CA ASN A 174 20.95 -25.15 -13.99
C ASN A 174 20.31 -24.03 -14.81
N SER A 175 19.02 -23.75 -14.62
CA SER A 175 18.30 -22.69 -15.32
C SER A 175 18.64 -21.33 -14.69
N PRO A 176 18.95 -20.27 -15.45
CA PRO A 176 19.16 -18.94 -14.88
C PRO A 176 17.97 -18.37 -14.10
N LEU A 177 16.77 -18.95 -14.29
CA LEU A 177 15.52 -18.50 -13.67
C LEU A 177 15.18 -19.20 -12.35
N HIS A 178 15.91 -20.25 -11.97
CA HIS A 178 15.55 -21.09 -10.82
C HIS A 178 15.77 -20.41 -9.47
N ASP A 179 16.60 -19.36 -9.43
CA ASP A 179 16.97 -18.65 -8.21
C ASP A 179 16.03 -17.52 -7.85
N GLY A 180 14.88 -17.90 -7.31
CA GLY A 180 13.92 -16.97 -6.73
C GLY A 180 12.52 -17.52 -6.85
N ALA A 181 11.55 -16.62 -6.83
CA ALA A 181 10.17 -16.99 -6.88
C ALA A 181 9.53 -16.80 -8.27
N VAL A 182 8.56 -17.66 -8.57
CA VAL A 182 7.64 -17.48 -9.70
C VAL A 182 6.37 -16.83 -9.19
N ILE A 183 5.97 -15.72 -9.82
CA ILE A 183 4.75 -14.99 -9.45
C ILE A 183 3.68 -15.23 -10.53
N ILE A 184 2.55 -15.79 -10.12
CA ILE A 184 1.38 -16.05 -10.97
C ILE A 184 0.26 -15.11 -10.57
N ILE A 185 -0.26 -14.35 -11.54
CA ILE A 185 -1.38 -13.41 -11.36
C ILE A 185 -2.35 -13.57 -12.52
N ASN A 186 -3.65 -13.70 -12.21
CA ASN A 186 -4.71 -13.83 -13.21
C ASN A 186 -4.45 -14.96 -14.23
N ASN A 187 -4.06 -16.14 -13.74
CA ASN A 187 -3.77 -17.33 -14.55
C ASN A 187 -2.61 -17.17 -15.55
N LYS A 188 -1.65 -16.28 -15.26
CA LYS A 188 -0.42 -16.12 -16.05
C LYS A 188 0.80 -16.01 -15.16
N ILE A 189 1.91 -16.59 -15.60
CA ILE A 189 3.22 -16.39 -15.00
C ILE A 189 3.68 -14.97 -15.37
N LYS A 190 3.72 -14.08 -14.38
CA LYS A 190 4.14 -12.68 -14.56
C LYS A 190 5.65 -12.55 -14.59
N SER A 191 6.32 -13.23 -13.66
CA SER A 191 7.77 -13.21 -13.55
C SER A 191 8.29 -14.51 -12.95
N ALA A 192 9.56 -14.78 -13.24
CA ALA A 192 10.39 -15.77 -12.57
C ALA A 192 11.58 -15.06 -11.89
N ARG A 193 12.32 -15.78 -11.03
CA ARG A 193 13.49 -15.22 -10.33
C ARG A 193 13.16 -13.96 -9.49
N SER A 194 11.91 -13.80 -9.05
CA SER A 194 11.48 -12.64 -8.28
C SER A 194 12.02 -12.73 -6.85
N ILE A 195 12.51 -11.61 -6.33
CA ILE A 195 13.07 -11.52 -4.98
C ILE A 195 11.94 -11.22 -4.00
N LEU A 196 11.87 -12.01 -2.93
CA LEU A 196 10.89 -11.84 -1.86
C LEU A 196 11.57 -11.42 -0.55
N PRO A 197 10.86 -10.69 0.33
CA PRO A 197 11.37 -10.39 1.66
C PRO A 197 11.50 -11.68 2.49
N VAL A 198 12.58 -11.77 3.26
CA VAL A 198 12.82 -12.90 4.17
C VAL A 198 12.16 -12.62 5.51
N SER A 199 11.54 -13.64 6.11
CA SER A 199 10.91 -13.53 7.43
C SER A 199 11.94 -13.28 8.52
N SER A 200 11.70 -12.27 9.38
CA SER A 200 12.51 -11.99 10.57
C SER A 200 11.98 -12.67 11.84
N SER A 201 11.00 -13.57 11.71
CA SER A 201 10.36 -14.22 12.85
C SER A 201 11.26 -15.24 13.52
N LYS A 202 11.40 -15.16 14.85
CA LYS A 202 12.15 -16.14 15.67
C LYS A 202 11.44 -17.50 15.81
N ASN A 203 10.18 -17.60 15.36
CA ASN A 203 9.40 -18.83 15.42
C ASN A 203 9.63 -19.76 14.21
N VAL A 204 10.48 -19.36 13.25
CA VAL A 204 10.86 -20.21 12.11
C VAL A 204 12.03 -21.09 12.53
N SER A 205 11.92 -22.41 12.35
CA SER A 205 13.00 -23.33 12.72
C SER A 205 14.27 -23.06 11.91
N VAL A 206 15.42 -23.07 12.58
CA VAL A 206 16.74 -22.77 11.98
C VAL A 206 17.11 -23.71 10.82
N GLY A 207 16.51 -24.91 10.75
CA GLY A 207 16.73 -25.87 9.66
C GLY A 207 15.98 -25.58 8.36
N LEU A 208 15.12 -24.56 8.31
CA LEU A 208 14.42 -24.15 7.09
C LEU A 208 15.34 -23.27 6.22
N GLY A 209 15.28 -23.47 4.91
CA GLY A 209 16.00 -22.65 3.94
C GLY A 209 15.37 -21.27 3.74
N LEU A 210 15.87 -20.54 2.74
CA LEU A 210 15.36 -19.22 2.35
C LEU A 210 14.11 -19.28 1.45
N ARG A 211 13.62 -20.48 1.12
CA ARG A 211 12.45 -20.75 0.27
C ARG A 211 11.37 -21.42 1.08
#